data_AF-A0A7L9UCK6-F1
#
_entry.id   AF-A0A7L9UCK6-F1
#
_cell.length_a   1.000
_cell.length_b   1.000
_cell.length_c   1.000
_cell.angle_alpha   90.00
_cell.angle_beta   90.00
_cell.angle_gamma   90.00
#
_symmetry.space_group_name_H-M   'P 1'
#
loop_
_entity.id
_entity.type
_entity.pdbx_description
1 polymer ?
#
loop_
_entity_poly.entity_id
_entity_poly.type
_entity_poly.pdbx_seq_one_letter_code
_entity_poly.pdbx_strand_id
1 'polypeptide(L)'
;MIPELRSLGWAGYLLGFGLGGFFDGILLHQILQWHHLLSLVTRPPFQDIRVQILADGLFHLLMYVIAFIGLWKLWKARHQFGAVGGDRLLLANAATGFGAWHILDGVLSHWLLGIHRVRLDSDKLLFWDLLWFVVFGVAFVVLGWWLRRSDASFGGRGGVAALVLAVLAGGPVAALPPPGVDTVMVFYKPGTRPATVFAGIEAVDGRILWSSPAGDVWALDVKDKEKTALLYRHGAWMVSNSALAVGCLAWTSARS
;
A
#
# COMPACT_ATOMS: atom_id res chain seq x y z
N MET A 1 -2.59 -23.99 -26.32
CA MET A 1 -1.94 -22.67 -26.19
C MET A 1 -0.45 -22.91 -26.01
N ILE A 2 0.38 -22.28 -26.83
CA ILE A 2 1.84 -22.45 -26.82
C ILE A 2 2.38 -22.01 -25.42
N PRO A 3 3.31 -22.74 -24.75
CA PRO A 3 3.78 -22.46 -23.38
C PRO A 3 4.20 -21.00 -23.14
N GLU A 4 4.75 -20.39 -24.17
CA GLU A 4 5.14 -19.01 -24.34
C GLU A 4 3.98 -18.03 -24.06
N LEU A 5 2.85 -18.19 -24.78
CA LEU A 5 1.65 -17.36 -24.57
C LEU A 5 1.04 -17.55 -23.17
N ARG A 6 1.18 -18.75 -22.59
CA ARG A 6 0.78 -19.01 -21.21
C ARG A 6 1.64 -18.22 -20.22
N SER A 7 2.95 -18.07 -20.47
CA SER A 7 3.84 -17.24 -19.66
C SER A 7 3.44 -15.76 -19.71
N LEU A 8 3.07 -15.25 -20.90
CA LEU A 8 2.63 -13.86 -21.07
C LEU A 8 1.30 -13.58 -20.34
N GLY A 9 0.33 -14.50 -20.43
CA GLY A 9 -0.92 -14.39 -19.68
C GLY A 9 -0.68 -14.33 -18.17
N TRP A 10 0.17 -15.22 -17.62
CA TRP A 10 0.53 -15.19 -16.20
C TRP A 10 1.31 -13.93 -15.80
N ALA A 11 2.17 -13.41 -16.67
CA ALA A 11 2.84 -12.14 -16.42
C ALA A 11 1.81 -11.03 -16.22
N GLY A 12 0.84 -10.91 -17.13
CA GLY A 12 -0.24 -9.93 -17.02
C GLY A 12 -1.02 -10.10 -15.73
N TYR A 13 -1.48 -11.32 -15.44
CA TYR A 13 -2.25 -11.62 -14.24
C TYR A 13 -1.54 -11.22 -12.95
N LEU A 14 -0.27 -11.61 -12.78
CA LEU A 14 0.48 -11.31 -11.57
C LEU A 14 0.78 -9.81 -11.43
N LEU A 15 1.09 -9.12 -12.54
CA LEU A 15 1.28 -7.66 -12.53
C LEU A 15 0.00 -6.93 -12.13
N GLY A 16 -1.14 -7.35 -12.68
CA GLY A 16 -2.45 -6.81 -12.33
C GLY A 16 -2.81 -7.06 -10.87
N PHE A 17 -2.59 -8.29 -10.37
CA PHE A 17 -2.87 -8.66 -8.99
C PHE A 17 -2.03 -7.85 -8.00
N GLY A 18 -0.72 -7.75 -8.23
CA GLY A 18 0.16 -6.93 -7.41
C GLY A 18 -0.20 -5.44 -7.47
N LEU A 19 -0.56 -4.93 -8.66
CA LEU A 19 -1.03 -3.55 -8.82
C LEU A 19 -2.35 -3.30 -8.08
N GLY A 20 -3.25 -4.28 -8.03
CA GLY A 20 -4.47 -4.21 -7.22
C GLY A 20 -4.15 -4.04 -5.74
N GLY A 21 -3.23 -4.84 -5.22
CA GLY A 21 -2.78 -4.72 -3.83
C GLY A 21 -2.07 -3.39 -3.52
N PHE A 22 -1.24 -2.89 -4.45
CA PHE A 22 -0.66 -1.56 -4.30
C PHE A 22 -1.72 -0.45 -4.37
N PHE A 23 -2.68 -0.54 -5.27
CA PHE A 23 -3.75 0.43 -5.39
C PHE A 23 -4.54 0.53 -4.08
N ASP A 24 -4.89 -0.62 -3.50
CA ASP A 24 -5.60 -0.69 -2.22
C ASP A 24 -4.76 -0.14 -1.06
N GLY A 25 -3.52 -0.61 -0.91
CA GLY A 25 -2.60 -0.13 0.13
C GLY A 25 -2.29 1.37 0.03
N ILE A 26 -2.08 1.90 -1.18
CA ILE A 26 -1.82 3.33 -1.39
C ILE A 26 -3.08 4.15 -1.17
N LEU A 27 -4.21 3.75 -1.75
CA LEU A 27 -5.40 4.59 -1.71
C LEU A 27 -6.10 4.49 -0.35
N LEU A 28 -6.32 3.29 0.17
CA LEU A 28 -7.13 3.05 1.36
C LEU A 28 -6.33 3.12 2.66
N HIS A 29 -5.17 2.47 2.72
CA HIS A 29 -4.38 2.46 3.96
C HIS A 29 -3.61 3.76 4.16
N GLN A 30 -3.12 4.31 3.06
CA GLN A 30 -2.21 5.44 3.06
C GLN A 30 -2.94 6.76 2.82
N ILE A 31 -3.49 7.00 1.62
CA ILE A 31 -4.10 8.31 1.26
C ILE A 31 -5.36 8.60 2.08
N LEU A 32 -6.32 7.67 2.05
CA LEU A 32 -7.60 7.87 2.70
C LEU A 32 -7.57 7.48 4.19
N GLN A 33 -6.64 6.61 4.57
CA GLN A 33 -6.49 6.06 5.93
C GLN A 33 -7.80 5.48 6.46
N TRP A 34 -8.58 4.83 5.59
CA TRP A 34 -9.88 4.27 5.96
C TRP A 34 -9.76 3.01 6.81
N HIS A 35 -8.68 2.26 6.64
CA HIS A 35 -8.35 1.08 7.43
C HIS A 35 -6.88 0.67 7.27
N HIS A 36 -6.41 -0.19 8.17
CA HIS A 36 -5.19 -1.00 8.04
C HIS A 36 -5.60 -2.46 7.82
N LEU A 37 -4.68 -3.31 7.38
CA LEU A 37 -4.94 -4.72 7.07
C LEU A 37 -5.60 -5.49 8.23
N LEU A 38 -5.24 -5.15 9.48
CA LEU A 38 -5.71 -5.85 10.67
C LEU A 38 -6.60 -4.98 11.56
N SER A 39 -7.24 -3.93 11.01
CA SER A 39 -8.00 -2.95 11.81
C SER A 39 -9.08 -3.55 12.72
N LEU A 40 -9.70 -4.66 12.35
CA LEU A 40 -10.72 -5.34 13.17
C LEU A 40 -10.15 -6.45 14.07
N VAL A 41 -8.84 -6.71 14.03
CA VAL A 41 -8.20 -7.65 14.95
C VAL A 41 -7.92 -6.94 16.27
N THR A 42 -8.88 -6.98 17.20
CA THR A 42 -8.86 -6.19 18.43
C THR A 42 -8.11 -6.84 19.61
N ARG A 43 -7.51 -8.01 19.45
CA ARG A 43 -6.72 -8.63 20.54
C ARG A 43 -5.29 -8.08 20.52
N PRO A 44 -4.64 -7.88 21.68
CA PRO A 44 -3.20 -7.65 21.73
C PRO A 44 -2.41 -8.76 21.00
N PRO A 45 -1.30 -8.45 20.32
CA PRO A 45 -0.69 -7.12 20.16
C PRO A 45 -1.24 -6.31 18.96
N PHE A 46 -2.29 -6.80 18.28
CA PHE A 46 -2.73 -6.24 17.00
C PHE A 46 -3.39 -4.86 17.10
N GLN A 47 -3.82 -4.42 18.29
CA GLN A 47 -4.30 -3.06 18.49
C GLN A 47 -3.17 -2.00 18.45
N ASP A 48 -1.91 -2.42 18.56
CA ASP A 48 -0.77 -1.50 18.49
C ASP A 48 -0.59 -1.01 17.04
N ILE A 49 -0.55 0.32 16.86
CA ILE A 49 -0.31 0.96 15.57
C ILE A 49 0.98 0.49 14.90
N ARG A 50 2.02 0.16 15.66
CA ARG A 50 3.27 -0.39 15.14
C ARG A 50 3.05 -1.74 14.46
N VAL A 51 2.18 -2.57 15.03
CA VAL A 51 1.83 -3.89 14.48
C VAL A 51 0.96 -3.73 13.24
N GLN A 52 0.04 -2.76 13.23
CA GLN A 52 -0.76 -2.43 12.05
C GLN A 52 0.12 -1.95 10.88
N ILE A 53 1.04 -1.01 11.13
CA ILE A 53 2.00 -0.53 10.12
C ILE A 53 2.90 -1.66 9.63
N LEU A 54 3.36 -2.54 10.53
CA LEU A 54 4.16 -3.70 10.15
C LEU A 54 3.35 -4.65 9.24
N ALA A 55 2.11 -4.95 9.60
CA ALA A 55 1.24 -5.82 8.83
C ALA A 55 0.99 -5.24 7.43
N ASP A 56 0.72 -3.94 7.33
CA ASP A 56 0.62 -3.23 6.05
C ASP A 56 1.91 -3.31 5.24
N GLY A 57 3.07 -3.13 5.88
CA GLY A 57 4.37 -3.24 5.22
C GLY A 57 4.64 -4.66 4.68
N LEU A 58 4.29 -5.69 5.46
CA LEU A 58 4.40 -7.10 5.03
C LEU A 58 3.45 -7.42 3.87
N PHE A 59 2.25 -6.85 3.90
CA PHE A 59 1.30 -6.94 2.79
C PHE A 59 1.87 -6.31 1.52
N HIS A 60 2.42 -5.09 1.59
CA HIS A 60 3.07 -4.46 0.45
C HIS A 60 4.27 -5.28 -0.05
N LEU A 61 5.09 -5.82 0.85
CA LEU A 61 6.21 -6.70 0.49
C LEU A 61 5.74 -7.94 -0.29
N LEU A 62 4.63 -8.55 0.13
CA LEU A 62 4.01 -9.65 -0.62
C LEU A 62 3.61 -9.20 -2.03
N MET A 63 2.99 -8.03 -2.18
CA MET A 63 2.63 -7.47 -3.49
C MET A 63 3.85 -7.18 -4.36
N TYR A 64 4.96 -6.70 -3.78
CA TYR A 64 6.24 -6.57 -4.48
C TYR A 64 6.76 -7.90 -5.02
N VAL A 65 6.73 -8.97 -4.21
CA VAL A 65 7.16 -10.30 -4.65
C VAL A 65 6.31 -10.78 -5.82
N ILE A 66 4.98 -10.63 -5.73
CA ILE A 66 4.05 -11.00 -6.80
C ILE A 66 4.33 -10.20 -8.07
N ALA A 67 4.45 -8.87 -7.97
CA ALA A 67 4.76 -7.99 -9.09
C ALA A 67 6.11 -8.31 -9.72
N PHE A 68 7.14 -8.59 -8.90
CA PHE A 68 8.46 -8.98 -9.38
C PHE A 68 8.44 -10.28 -10.17
N ILE A 69 7.71 -11.30 -9.70
CA ILE A 69 7.52 -12.56 -10.45
C ILE A 69 6.80 -12.27 -11.78
N GLY A 70 5.79 -11.38 -11.77
CA GLY A 70 5.12 -10.90 -12.97
C GLY A 70 6.07 -10.25 -13.98
N LEU A 71 6.92 -9.31 -13.51
CA LEU A 71 7.94 -8.63 -14.33
C LEU A 71 8.98 -9.62 -14.87
N TRP A 72 9.41 -10.58 -14.06
CA TRP A 72 10.36 -11.61 -14.48
C TRP A 72 9.77 -12.52 -15.58
N LYS A 73 8.51 -12.94 -15.45
CA LYS A 73 7.80 -13.68 -16.50
C LYS A 73 7.64 -12.84 -17.76
N LEU A 74 7.33 -11.55 -17.61
CA LEU A 74 7.23 -10.61 -18.72
C LEU A 74 8.56 -10.50 -19.46
N TRP A 75 9.66 -10.33 -18.72
CA TRP A 75 11.01 -10.27 -19.26
C TRP A 75 11.39 -11.53 -20.03
N LYS A 76 11.09 -12.72 -19.49
CA LYS A 76 11.32 -14.00 -20.19
C LYS A 76 10.50 -14.13 -21.47
N ALA A 77 9.26 -13.64 -21.47
CA ALA A 77 8.35 -13.71 -22.62
C ALA A 77 8.49 -12.52 -23.59
N ARG A 78 9.43 -11.58 -23.37
CA ARG A 78 9.49 -10.30 -24.09
C ARG A 78 9.57 -10.40 -25.62
N HIS A 79 10.17 -11.48 -26.14
CA HIS A 79 10.27 -11.70 -27.59
C HIS A 79 8.93 -12.06 -28.24
N GLN A 80 7.93 -12.43 -27.44
CA GLN A 80 6.59 -12.83 -27.90
C GLN A 80 5.61 -11.66 -27.95
N PHE A 81 6.02 -10.47 -27.51
CA PHE A 81 5.22 -9.25 -27.67
C PHE A 81 4.91 -8.92 -29.13
N GLY A 82 5.75 -9.38 -30.07
CA GLY A 82 5.52 -9.21 -31.51
C GLY A 82 4.48 -10.19 -32.08
N ALA A 83 4.01 -11.17 -31.30
CA ALA A 83 2.97 -12.08 -31.74
C ALA A 83 1.61 -11.38 -31.77
N VAL A 84 0.80 -11.70 -32.78
CA VAL A 84 -0.55 -11.14 -32.96
C VAL A 84 -1.39 -11.38 -31.69
N GLY A 85 -1.83 -10.30 -31.04
CA GLY A 85 -2.66 -10.32 -29.83
C GLY A 85 -1.92 -10.55 -28.50
N GLY A 86 -0.58 -10.50 -28.47
CA GLY A 86 0.20 -10.64 -27.25
C GLY A 86 -0.01 -9.50 -26.24
N ASP A 87 -0.07 -8.26 -26.73
CA ASP A 87 -0.42 -7.06 -25.96
C ASP A 87 -1.81 -7.19 -25.31
N ARG A 88 -2.80 -7.57 -26.10
CA ARG A 88 -4.18 -7.80 -25.66
C ARG A 88 -4.25 -8.88 -24.60
N LEU A 89 -3.57 -10.00 -24.80
CA LEU A 89 -3.53 -11.09 -23.82
C LEU A 89 -2.92 -10.61 -22.50
N LEU A 90 -1.82 -9.85 -22.53
CA LEU A 90 -1.21 -9.30 -21.33
C LEU A 90 -2.18 -8.38 -20.58
N LEU A 91 -2.74 -7.38 -21.26
CA LEU A 91 -3.62 -6.38 -20.64
C LEU A 91 -4.94 -6.98 -20.14
N ALA A 92 -5.51 -7.93 -20.89
CA ALA A 92 -6.69 -8.67 -20.46
C ALA A 92 -6.44 -9.43 -19.15
N ASN A 93 -5.30 -10.12 -19.05
CA ASN A 93 -4.95 -10.82 -17.82
C ASN A 93 -4.56 -9.86 -16.69
N ALA A 94 -3.94 -8.71 -16.98
CA ALA A 94 -3.68 -7.68 -15.98
C ALA A 94 -4.98 -7.11 -15.38
N ALA A 95 -5.97 -6.77 -16.21
CA ALA A 95 -7.28 -6.36 -15.72
C ALA A 95 -7.93 -7.47 -14.87
N THR A 96 -7.83 -8.73 -15.33
CA THR A 96 -8.36 -9.87 -14.58
C THR A 96 -7.66 -10.05 -13.23
N GLY A 97 -6.33 -9.93 -13.18
CA GLY A 97 -5.54 -10.06 -11.95
C GLY A 97 -5.86 -8.94 -10.95
N PHE A 98 -5.98 -7.71 -11.43
CA PHE A 98 -6.39 -6.56 -10.62
C PHE A 98 -7.76 -6.79 -9.98
N GLY A 99 -8.75 -7.23 -10.77
CA GLY A 99 -10.06 -7.56 -10.24
C GLY A 99 -10.06 -8.76 -9.30
N ALA A 100 -9.24 -9.77 -9.58
CA ALA A 100 -9.12 -10.96 -8.73
C ALA A 100 -8.59 -10.62 -7.33
N TRP A 101 -7.65 -9.67 -7.20
CA TRP A 101 -7.20 -9.17 -5.90
C TRP A 101 -8.37 -8.59 -5.09
N HIS A 102 -9.13 -7.65 -5.67
CA HIS A 102 -10.23 -6.99 -4.96
C HIS A 102 -11.39 -7.95 -4.62
N ILE A 103 -11.61 -8.97 -5.45
CA ILE A 103 -12.57 -10.04 -5.13
C ILE A 103 -12.05 -10.88 -3.96
N LEU A 104 -10.77 -11.27 -4.00
CA LEU A 104 -10.15 -12.06 -2.94
C LEU A 104 -10.23 -11.29 -1.62
N ASP A 105 -9.84 -10.03 -1.62
CA ASP A 105 -9.86 -9.19 -0.44
C ASP A 105 -11.28 -8.96 0.10
N GLY A 106 -12.23 -8.63 -0.78
CA GLY A 106 -13.63 -8.47 -0.40
C GLY A 106 -14.26 -9.73 0.19
N VAL A 107 -14.00 -10.91 -0.39
CA VAL A 107 -14.58 -12.17 0.10
C VAL A 107 -13.83 -12.70 1.32
N LEU A 108 -12.51 -12.81 1.21
CA LEU A 108 -11.68 -13.44 2.24
C LEU A 108 -11.48 -12.48 3.42
N SER A 109 -10.96 -11.28 3.19
CA SER A 109 -10.58 -10.37 4.26
C SER A 109 -11.80 -9.70 4.90
N HIS A 110 -12.75 -9.18 4.10
CA HIS A 110 -13.87 -8.41 4.64
C HIS A 110 -15.01 -9.28 5.19
N TRP A 111 -15.36 -10.36 4.48
CA TRP A 111 -16.56 -11.14 4.79
C TRP A 111 -16.28 -12.43 5.53
N LEU A 112 -15.28 -13.21 5.11
CA LEU A 112 -15.00 -14.51 5.73
C LEU A 112 -14.17 -14.37 7.01
N LEU A 113 -13.05 -13.66 6.93
CA LEU A 113 -12.14 -13.45 8.06
C LEU A 113 -12.56 -12.25 8.91
N GLY A 114 -13.18 -11.23 8.30
CA GLY A 114 -13.60 -10.02 8.98
C GLY A 114 -12.45 -9.24 9.63
N ILE A 115 -11.27 -9.25 9.01
CA ILE A 115 -10.05 -8.64 9.58
C ILE A 115 -9.95 -7.13 9.36
N HIS A 116 -10.64 -6.61 8.35
CA HIS A 116 -10.86 -5.18 8.09
C HIS A 116 -12.11 -5.01 7.21
N ARG A 117 -12.54 -3.78 6.97
CA ARG A 117 -13.61 -3.40 6.01
C ARG A 117 -13.14 -2.20 5.21
N VAL A 118 -13.70 -1.98 4.02
CA VAL A 118 -13.27 -0.89 3.12
C VAL A 118 -13.24 0.46 3.82
N ARG A 119 -14.31 0.79 4.56
CA ARG A 119 -14.47 2.09 5.20
C ARG A 119 -15.06 1.98 6.60
N LEU A 120 -14.19 1.89 7.60
CA LEU A 120 -14.58 1.61 8.99
C LEU A 120 -15.24 2.79 9.71
N ASP A 121 -15.05 4.03 9.23
CA ASP A 121 -15.67 5.25 9.80
C ASP A 121 -17.10 5.50 9.31
N SER A 122 -17.66 4.61 8.47
CA SER A 122 -19.02 4.74 7.93
C SER A 122 -20.02 3.82 8.65
N ASP A 123 -21.21 4.33 8.86
CA ASP A 123 -22.41 3.59 9.29
C ASP A 123 -22.86 2.50 8.30
N LYS A 124 -22.42 2.58 7.04
CA LYS A 124 -22.83 1.69 5.94
C LYS A 124 -21.69 0.81 5.44
N LEU A 125 -21.09 0.02 6.32
CA LEU A 125 -19.94 -0.86 6.00
C LEU A 125 -20.19 -1.74 4.76
N LEU A 126 -21.33 -2.43 4.71
CA LEU A 126 -21.65 -3.35 3.61
C LEU A 126 -21.79 -2.64 2.26
N PHE A 127 -22.29 -1.39 2.25
CA PHE A 127 -22.40 -0.61 1.02
C PHE A 127 -21.02 -0.34 0.41
N TRP A 128 -20.07 0.09 1.23
CA TRP A 128 -18.70 0.37 0.78
C TRP A 128 -17.98 -0.89 0.30
N ASP A 129 -18.14 -2.01 1.01
CA ASP A 129 -17.59 -3.30 0.57
C ASP A 129 -18.14 -3.75 -0.78
N LEU A 130 -19.47 -3.67 -0.97
CA LEU A 130 -20.10 -4.07 -2.23
C LEU A 130 -19.71 -3.13 -3.37
N LEU A 131 -19.65 -1.83 -3.11
CA LEU A 131 -19.21 -0.84 -4.10
C LEU A 131 -17.78 -1.13 -4.55
N TRP A 132 -16.86 -1.33 -3.61
CA TRP A 132 -15.45 -1.63 -3.91
C TRP A 132 -15.30 -2.95 -4.67
N PHE A 133 -15.98 -3.99 -4.18
CA PHE A 133 -16.00 -5.33 -4.80
C PHE A 133 -16.52 -5.30 -6.23
N VAL A 134 -17.61 -4.56 -6.50
CA VAL A 134 -18.19 -4.48 -7.85
C VAL A 134 -17.33 -3.63 -8.77
N VAL A 135 -16.93 -2.42 -8.34
CA VAL A 135 -16.21 -1.46 -9.19
C VAL A 135 -14.79 -1.92 -9.49
N PHE A 136 -14.04 -2.39 -8.50
CA PHE A 136 -12.64 -2.75 -8.69
C PHE A 136 -12.43 -4.25 -8.87
N GLY A 137 -13.33 -5.09 -8.34
CA GLY A 137 -13.29 -6.54 -8.53
C GLY A 137 -14.00 -7.00 -9.80
N VAL A 138 -15.33 -7.02 -9.77
CA VAL A 138 -16.16 -7.59 -10.85
C VAL A 138 -15.97 -6.85 -12.17
N ALA A 139 -16.01 -5.52 -12.18
CA ALA A 139 -15.90 -4.76 -13.42
C ALA A 139 -14.55 -4.96 -14.12
N PHE A 140 -13.45 -5.10 -13.37
CA PHE A 140 -12.12 -5.36 -13.95
C PHE A 140 -11.96 -6.80 -14.46
N VAL A 141 -12.56 -7.79 -13.79
CA VAL A 141 -12.63 -9.16 -14.34
C VAL A 141 -13.44 -9.19 -15.64
N VAL A 142 -14.59 -8.50 -15.68
CA VAL A 142 -15.41 -8.38 -16.89
C VAL A 142 -14.65 -7.64 -18.00
N LEU A 143 -13.92 -6.57 -17.66
CA LEU A 143 -13.06 -5.85 -18.60
C LEU A 143 -11.99 -6.78 -19.18
N GLY A 144 -11.30 -7.55 -18.33
CA GLY A 144 -10.31 -8.54 -18.78
C GLY A 144 -10.91 -9.62 -19.70
N TRP A 145 -12.09 -10.12 -19.36
CA TRP A 145 -12.85 -11.09 -20.17
C TRP A 145 -13.27 -10.52 -21.53
N TRP A 146 -13.71 -9.25 -21.57
CA TRP A 146 -14.08 -8.55 -22.78
C TRP A 146 -12.87 -8.27 -23.68
N LEU A 147 -11.79 -7.74 -23.11
CA LEU A 147 -10.53 -7.49 -23.82
C LEU A 147 -10.00 -8.78 -24.45
N ARG A 148 -10.14 -9.92 -23.78
CA ARG A 148 -9.69 -11.21 -24.30
C ARG A 148 -10.46 -11.69 -25.54
N ARG A 149 -11.73 -11.28 -25.69
CA ARG A 149 -12.60 -11.63 -26.84
C ARG A 149 -12.57 -10.61 -27.97
N SER A 150 -12.07 -9.41 -27.72
CA SER A 150 -12.00 -8.38 -28.76
C SER A 150 -10.96 -8.72 -29.81
N ASP A 151 -11.28 -8.49 -31.09
CA ASP A 151 -10.32 -8.61 -32.19
C ASP A 151 -9.44 -7.36 -32.36
N ALA A 152 -9.77 -6.27 -31.66
CA ALA A 152 -8.99 -5.04 -31.68
C ALA A 152 -7.62 -5.21 -31.00
N SER A 153 -6.58 -4.56 -31.54
CA SER A 153 -5.36 -4.29 -30.77
C SER A 153 -5.69 -3.26 -29.69
N PHE A 154 -5.31 -3.55 -28.45
CA PHE A 154 -5.55 -2.68 -27.32
C PHE A 154 -4.21 -2.16 -26.80
N GLY A 155 -3.93 -0.87 -27.06
CA GLY A 155 -2.78 -0.15 -26.49
C GLY A 155 -1.40 -0.47 -27.10
N GLY A 156 -1.23 -1.59 -27.82
CA GLY A 156 0.05 -1.96 -28.41
C GLY A 156 1.20 -1.92 -27.40
N ARG A 157 2.37 -1.44 -27.83
CA ARG A 157 3.51 -1.23 -26.91
C ARG A 157 3.25 -0.16 -25.84
N GLY A 158 2.36 0.80 -26.12
CA GLY A 158 2.03 1.89 -25.19
C GLY A 158 1.26 1.42 -23.95
N GLY A 159 0.26 0.55 -24.13
CA GLY A 159 -0.50 -0.02 -23.02
C GLY A 159 0.36 -0.92 -22.12
N VAL A 160 1.25 -1.71 -22.73
CA VAL A 160 2.24 -2.51 -21.99
C VAL A 160 3.18 -1.62 -21.20
N ALA A 161 3.71 -0.55 -21.82
CA ALA A 161 4.58 0.39 -21.14
C ALA A 161 3.86 1.08 -19.98
N ALA A 162 2.60 1.50 -20.15
CA ALA A 162 1.79 2.09 -19.10
C ALA A 162 1.59 1.12 -17.92
N LEU A 163 1.29 -0.16 -18.18
CA LEU A 163 1.18 -1.18 -17.12
C LEU A 163 2.50 -1.34 -16.36
N VAL A 164 3.62 -1.48 -17.08
CA VAL A 164 4.93 -1.64 -16.45
C VAL A 164 5.28 -0.40 -15.63
N LEU A 165 5.04 0.80 -16.16
CA LEU A 165 5.27 2.06 -15.43
C LEU A 165 4.37 2.15 -14.19
N ALA A 166 3.09 1.78 -14.27
CA ALA A 166 2.19 1.77 -13.13
C ALA A 166 2.68 0.82 -12.02
N VAL A 167 3.15 -0.38 -12.39
CA VAL A 167 3.71 -1.35 -11.44
C VAL A 167 5.02 -0.83 -10.82
N LEU A 168 5.91 -0.29 -11.66
CA LEU A 168 7.19 0.26 -11.20
C LEU A 168 7.03 1.52 -10.36
N ALA A 169 5.99 2.32 -10.58
CA ALA A 169 5.69 3.52 -9.81
C ALA A 169 4.91 3.19 -8.52
N GLY A 170 4.02 2.21 -8.55
CA GLY A 170 3.21 1.82 -7.39
C GLY A 170 4.07 1.47 -6.18
N GLY A 171 5.17 0.75 -6.38
CA GLY A 171 6.11 0.46 -5.31
C GLY A 171 6.68 1.72 -4.62
N PRO A 172 7.46 2.55 -5.33
CA PRO A 172 7.99 3.80 -4.80
C PRO A 172 6.90 4.68 -4.18
N VAL A 173 5.75 4.85 -4.83
CA VAL A 173 4.64 5.66 -4.30
C VAL A 173 4.16 5.12 -2.95
N ALA A 174 4.02 3.80 -2.79
CA ALA A 174 3.68 3.17 -1.52
C ALA A 174 4.76 3.36 -0.44
N ALA A 175 6.01 3.65 -0.83
CA ALA A 175 7.12 3.89 0.09
C ALA A 175 7.35 5.39 0.39
N LEU A 176 6.75 6.30 -0.39
CA LEU A 176 6.90 7.74 -0.21
C LEU A 176 6.04 8.22 0.98
N PRO A 177 6.51 9.19 1.77
CA PRO A 177 5.68 9.83 2.78
C PRO A 177 4.55 10.64 2.11
N PRO A 178 3.38 10.78 2.77
CA PRO A 178 2.27 11.56 2.24
C PRO A 178 2.64 13.05 2.08
N PRO A 179 2.20 13.71 1.00
CA PRO A 179 2.33 15.14 0.87
C PRO A 179 1.47 15.86 1.92
N GLY A 180 2.04 16.84 2.63
CA GLY A 180 1.31 17.66 3.60
C GLY A 180 1.14 17.05 4.99
N VAL A 181 1.81 15.95 5.32
CA VAL A 181 1.91 15.49 6.72
C VAL A 181 3.09 16.19 7.39
N ASP A 182 2.77 17.08 8.32
CA ASP A 182 3.73 17.78 9.19
C ASP A 182 4.00 17.03 10.50
N THR A 183 3.26 15.94 10.73
CA THR A 183 3.47 15.04 11.86
C THR A 183 4.82 14.34 11.74
N VAL A 184 5.66 14.56 12.74
CA VAL A 184 6.93 13.87 12.97
C VAL A 184 6.71 12.80 14.02
N MET A 185 6.84 11.53 13.63
CA MET A 185 6.84 10.40 14.55
C MET A 185 8.24 10.22 15.12
N VAL A 186 8.35 10.24 16.45
CA VAL A 186 9.59 10.14 17.19
C VAL A 186 9.55 8.89 18.06
N PHE A 187 10.58 8.07 17.95
CA PHE A 187 10.72 6.84 18.70
C PHE A 187 11.83 6.99 19.72
N TYR A 188 11.51 6.72 20.98
CA TYR A 188 12.44 6.65 22.09
C TYR A 188 12.63 5.20 22.51
N LYS A 189 13.70 4.91 23.23
CA LYS A 189 13.86 3.58 23.86
C LYS A 189 12.86 3.46 25.01
N PRO A 190 12.21 2.30 25.21
CA PRO A 190 11.38 2.06 26.39
C PRO A 190 12.14 2.42 27.68
N GLY A 191 11.49 3.15 28.59
CA GLY A 191 12.11 3.62 29.84
C GLY A 191 12.93 4.92 29.72
N THR A 192 12.93 5.59 28.57
CA THR A 192 13.51 6.94 28.46
C THR A 192 12.79 7.89 29.42
N ARG A 193 13.54 8.72 30.16
CA ARG A 193 12.97 9.63 31.15
C ARG A 193 12.08 10.66 30.47
N PRO A 194 10.85 10.92 30.97
CA PRO A 194 9.94 11.90 30.37
C PRO A 194 10.58 13.29 30.23
N ALA A 195 11.38 13.73 31.21
CA ALA A 195 12.09 15.00 31.15
C ALA A 195 13.04 15.13 29.94
N THR A 196 13.69 14.03 29.55
CA THR A 196 14.57 14.00 28.37
C THR A 196 13.75 14.14 27.08
N VAL A 197 12.60 13.47 27.01
CA VAL A 197 11.67 13.56 25.87
C VAL A 197 11.14 14.99 25.73
N PHE A 198 10.59 15.58 26.80
CA PHE A 198 10.05 16.93 26.78
C PHE A 198 11.09 17.99 26.43
N ALA A 199 12.33 17.87 26.94
CA ALA A 199 13.42 18.76 26.56
C ALA A 199 13.75 18.70 25.06
N GLY A 200 13.67 17.50 24.46
CA GLY A 200 13.85 17.35 23.01
C GLY A 200 12.70 17.95 22.20
N ILE A 201 11.46 17.78 22.66
CA ILE A 201 10.27 18.37 22.04
C ILE A 201 10.36 19.90 22.07
N GLU A 202 10.76 20.48 23.20
CA GLU A 202 10.99 21.92 23.34
C GLU A 202 12.12 22.42 22.42
N ALA A 203 13.23 21.67 22.32
CA ALA A 203 14.37 22.04 21.47
C ALA A 203 14.03 22.15 19.97
N VAL A 204 12.95 21.51 19.52
CA VAL A 204 12.46 21.58 18.14
C VAL A 204 11.22 22.46 17.99
N ASP A 205 10.82 23.19 19.04
CA ASP A 205 9.57 23.95 19.09
C ASP A 205 8.35 23.07 18.73
N GLY A 206 8.39 21.81 19.13
CA GLY A 206 7.41 20.78 18.75
C GLY A 206 6.14 20.84 19.58
N ARG A 207 4.99 20.67 18.94
CA ARG A 207 3.68 20.51 19.60
C ARG A 207 3.32 19.03 19.65
N ILE A 208 2.98 18.52 20.83
CA ILE A 208 2.54 17.12 20.98
C ILE A 208 1.15 16.97 20.38
N LEU A 209 1.01 16.04 19.44
CA LEU A 209 -0.27 15.62 18.87
C LEU A 209 -0.80 14.37 19.57
N TRP A 210 0.09 13.42 19.84
CA TRP A 210 -0.24 12.13 20.46
C TRP A 210 1.01 11.46 21.04
N SER A 211 0.83 10.54 22.01
CA SER A 211 1.90 9.67 22.51
C SER A 211 1.38 8.26 22.81
N SER A 212 2.22 7.25 22.63
CA SER A 212 1.88 5.89 23.05
C SER A 212 1.71 5.81 24.57
N PRO A 213 0.87 4.90 25.09
CA PRO A 213 0.74 4.69 26.55
C PRO A 213 2.07 4.33 27.24
N ALA A 214 2.98 3.68 26.50
CA ALA A 214 4.32 3.34 26.98
C ALA A 214 5.30 4.52 26.97
N GLY A 215 4.94 5.66 26.39
CA GLY A 215 5.76 6.88 26.31
C GLY A 215 6.97 6.74 25.39
N ASP A 216 6.99 5.75 24.50
CA ASP A 216 8.10 5.40 23.61
C ASP A 216 7.87 5.80 22.14
N VAL A 217 6.65 6.21 21.78
CA VAL A 217 6.30 6.85 20.51
C VAL A 217 5.62 8.16 20.76
N TRP A 218 6.03 9.19 20.03
CA TRP A 218 5.42 10.51 20.08
C TRP A 218 5.14 11.00 18.67
N ALA A 219 3.94 11.53 18.46
CA ALA A 219 3.58 12.26 17.25
C ALA A 219 3.67 13.75 17.56
N LEU A 220 4.52 14.47 16.85
CA LEU A 220 4.79 15.89 17.05
C LEU A 220 4.44 16.68 15.79
N ASP A 221 3.85 17.85 15.94
CA ASP A 221 3.83 18.88 14.90
C ASP A 221 5.08 19.76 15.07
N VAL A 222 5.96 19.77 14.07
CA VAL A 222 7.24 20.50 14.10
C VAL A 222 7.30 21.42 12.89
N LYS A 223 7.27 22.73 13.15
CA LYS A 223 7.28 23.76 12.09
C LYS A 223 8.58 23.76 11.28
N ASP A 224 9.72 23.60 11.95
CA ASP A 224 11.03 23.58 11.33
C ASP A 224 11.58 22.15 11.28
N LYS A 225 11.38 21.49 10.15
CA LYS A 225 11.77 20.08 9.97
C LYS A 225 13.29 19.87 10.00
N GLU A 226 14.11 20.90 9.79
CA GLU A 226 15.57 20.77 9.90
C GLU A 226 16.01 20.58 11.36
N LYS A 227 15.25 21.12 12.32
CA LYS A 227 15.53 20.95 13.74
C LYS A 227 15.27 19.55 14.26
N THR A 228 14.52 18.69 13.56
CA THR A 228 14.18 17.36 14.09
C THR A 228 15.38 16.46 14.32
N ALA A 229 16.53 16.76 13.69
CA ALA A 229 17.80 16.12 13.99
C ALA A 229 18.26 16.31 15.45
N LEU A 230 17.82 17.39 16.12
CA LEU A 230 18.10 17.64 17.55
C LEU A 230 17.47 16.57 18.44
N LEU A 231 16.35 15.95 18.05
CA LEU A 231 15.68 14.91 18.84
C LEU A 231 16.61 13.71 19.12
N TYR A 232 17.53 13.40 18.21
CA TYR A 232 18.53 12.35 18.43
C TYR A 232 19.48 12.66 19.59
N ARG A 233 19.81 13.94 19.82
CA ARG A 233 20.62 14.37 20.98
C ARG A 233 19.87 14.21 22.30
N HIS A 234 18.53 14.16 22.22
CA HIS A 234 17.64 13.93 23.35
C HIS A 234 17.18 12.46 23.43
N GLY A 235 17.92 11.53 22.83
CA GLY A 235 17.71 10.09 23.01
C GLY A 235 16.65 9.47 22.10
N ALA A 236 16.12 10.21 21.13
CA ALA A 236 15.36 9.61 20.04
C ALA A 236 16.29 8.68 19.24
N TRP A 237 15.81 7.50 18.87
CA TRP A 237 16.56 6.56 18.03
C TRP A 237 16.02 6.50 16.61
N MET A 238 14.80 6.99 16.37
CA MET A 238 14.23 7.14 15.03
C MET A 238 13.29 8.34 14.97
N VAL A 239 13.37 9.10 13.88
CA VAL A 239 12.54 10.28 13.60
C VAL A 239 12.05 10.19 12.16
N SER A 240 10.73 10.15 11.93
CA SER A 240 10.11 9.76 10.65
C SER A 240 10.41 10.67 9.45
N ASN A 241 10.83 11.92 9.69
CA ASN A 241 11.15 12.88 8.63
C ASN A 241 12.65 12.95 8.32
N SER A 242 13.48 12.11 8.94
CA SER A 242 14.91 12.03 8.64
C SER A 242 15.17 11.19 7.38
N ALA A 243 16.26 11.46 6.66
CA ALA A 243 16.67 10.68 5.48
C ALA A 243 16.86 9.18 5.77
N LEU A 244 16.97 8.79 7.04
CA LEU A 244 17.11 7.41 7.52
C LEU A 244 15.76 6.71 7.80
N ALA A 245 14.64 7.42 7.76
CA ALA A 245 13.33 6.93 8.20
C ALA A 245 12.26 6.94 7.08
N VAL A 246 12.68 6.75 5.83
CA VAL A 246 11.78 6.63 4.68
C VAL A 246 11.00 5.31 4.80
N GLY A 247 9.70 5.39 5.14
CA GLY A 247 8.81 4.24 5.20
C GLY A 247 7.44 4.54 5.82
N CYS A 248 6.58 3.51 5.84
CA CYS A 248 5.16 3.53 6.23
C CYS A 248 4.79 4.26 7.53
N LEU A 249 5.76 4.55 8.41
CA LEU A 249 5.60 5.36 9.63
C LEU A 249 5.25 6.82 9.36
N ALA A 250 5.57 7.37 8.18
CA ALA A 250 5.19 8.72 7.80
C ALA A 250 3.69 8.84 7.45
N TRP A 251 2.99 7.72 7.29
CA TRP A 251 1.59 7.67 6.92
C TRP A 251 0.60 7.66 8.09
N THR A 252 1.04 7.78 9.34
CA THR A 252 0.11 7.88 10.47
C THR A 252 -0.28 9.32 10.77
N SER A 253 -1.57 9.65 10.64
CA SER A 253 -2.12 10.90 11.19
C SER A 253 -2.69 10.63 12.58
N ALA A 254 -2.31 11.45 13.56
CA ALA A 254 -3.01 11.53 14.83
C ALA A 254 -4.27 12.37 14.58
N ARG A 255 -5.41 11.74 14.30
CA ARG A 255 -6.68 12.47 14.30
C ARG A 255 -7.10 12.69 15.75
N SER A 256 -7.32 13.96 16.08
CA SER A 256 -7.88 14.46 17.35
C SER A 256 -9.32 14.02 17.53
#